data_AF-A0A7G1IFB5-F1
#
_entry.id   AF-A0A7G1IFB5-F1
#
_cell.length_a   1.000
_cell.length_b   1.000
_cell.length_c   1.000
_cell.angle_alpha   90.00
_cell.angle_beta   90.00
_cell.angle_gamma   90.00
#
_symmetry.space_group_name_H-M   'P 1'
#
loop_
_entity.id
_entity.type
_entity.pdbx_description
1 polymer ?
#
loop_
_entity_poly.entity_id
_entity_poly.type
_entity_poly.pdbx_seq_one_letter_code
_entity_poly.pdbx_strand_id
1 'polypeptide(L)'
;MADQQHIVAGEADLGGTMRLGAYPAVLEPDSIVAQAYQSTQVSERHRHRYEVNNAYRERIARSGLRFSGTSPDGHLVEFVEYPRDQHPFLVGTQAHPELKSRPTRPHPLFVAFVKAAIDYKGGELLPVDIPEMSEPASNGNERRSEHRDGVAQPLPEPATRG
;
A
#
# COMPACT_ATOMS: atom_id res chain seq x y z
N MET A 1 -26.23 8.79 -26.05
CA MET A 1 -25.74 9.70 -27.11
C MET A 1 -26.33 11.13 -26.99
N ALA A 2 -27.29 11.38 -26.09
CA ALA A 2 -27.81 12.73 -25.85
C ALA A 2 -26.83 13.62 -25.04
N ASP A 3 -26.10 13.03 -24.08
CA ASP A 3 -25.26 13.78 -23.14
C ASP A 3 -24.07 14.49 -23.78
N GLN A 4 -23.65 14.08 -24.98
CA GLN A 4 -22.51 14.68 -25.68
C GLN A 4 -22.91 15.85 -26.59
N GLN A 5 -24.20 16.00 -26.91
CA GLN A 5 -24.68 17.08 -27.77
C GLN A 5 -24.64 18.43 -27.04
N HIS A 6 -25.06 18.46 -25.76
CA HIS A 6 -25.00 19.67 -24.93
C HIS A 6 -23.57 20.13 -24.62
N ILE A 7 -22.64 19.19 -24.56
CA ILE A 7 -21.21 19.44 -24.38
C ILE A 7 -20.60 20.09 -25.63
N VAL A 8 -20.93 19.59 -26.82
CA VAL A 8 -20.48 20.17 -28.10
C VAL A 8 -21.16 21.52 -28.37
N ALA A 9 -22.39 21.70 -27.90
CA ALA A 9 -23.14 22.96 -27.96
C ALA A 9 -22.67 24.02 -26.95
N GLY A 10 -21.77 23.68 -26.01
CA GLY A 10 -21.26 24.59 -24.98
C GLY A 10 -22.24 24.91 -23.86
N GLU A 11 -23.34 24.14 -23.74
CA GLU A 11 -24.41 24.32 -22.75
C GLU A 11 -24.17 23.53 -21.45
N ALA A 12 -23.21 22.61 -21.46
CA ALA A 12 -22.79 21.83 -20.31
C ALA A 12 -21.26 21.87 -20.16
N ASP A 13 -20.77 21.97 -18.92
CA ASP A 13 -19.33 21.87 -18.65
C ASP A 13 -18.83 20.49 -19.04
N LEU A 14 -17.73 20.44 -19.80
CA LEU A 14 -17.16 19.24 -20.42
C LEU A 14 -16.73 18.18 -19.40
N GLY A 15 -16.71 18.49 -18.10
CA GLY A 15 -15.69 17.94 -17.23
C GLY A 15 -14.33 18.41 -17.76
N GLY A 16 -13.90 19.60 -17.34
CA GLY A 16 -12.81 20.30 -18.02
C GLY A 16 -11.86 21.09 -17.11
N THR A 17 -12.13 21.14 -15.81
CA THR A 17 -11.26 21.85 -14.88
C THR A 17 -10.07 20.95 -14.53
N MET A 18 -8.86 21.40 -14.87
CA MET A 18 -7.63 20.72 -14.48
C MET A 18 -7.61 20.54 -12.97
N ARG A 19 -7.67 19.30 -12.48
CA ARG A 19 -7.43 18.98 -11.08
C ARG A 19 -5.94 18.95 -10.86
N LEU A 20 -5.44 20.03 -10.26
CA LEU A 20 -4.04 20.20 -9.92
C LEU A 20 -3.89 20.37 -8.41
N GLY A 21 -3.00 19.60 -7.79
CA GLY A 21 -2.70 19.73 -6.36
C GLY A 21 -3.45 18.72 -5.50
N ALA A 22 -3.51 18.98 -4.19
CA ALA A 22 -4.03 18.01 -3.23
C ALA A 22 -5.56 18.05 -3.17
N TYR A 23 -6.22 16.90 -3.34
CA TYR A 23 -7.66 16.73 -3.17
C TYR A 23 -7.95 15.66 -2.12
N PRO A 24 -9.02 15.80 -1.32
CA PRO A 24 -9.44 14.77 -0.37
C PRO A 24 -10.17 13.63 -1.07
N ALA A 25 -10.06 12.42 -0.51
CA ALA A 25 -10.84 11.25 -0.89
C ALA A 25 -11.32 10.51 0.35
N VAL A 26 -12.55 9.98 0.27
CA VAL A 26 -13.17 9.12 1.28
C VAL A 26 -13.13 7.69 0.74
N LEU A 27 -12.56 6.78 1.53
CA LEU A 27 -12.36 5.39 1.18
C LEU A 27 -13.42 4.50 1.85
N GLU A 28 -13.85 3.48 1.13
CA GLU A 28 -14.72 2.43 1.66
C GLU A 28 -14.00 1.70 2.80
N PRO A 29 -14.62 1.56 3.99
CA PRO A 29 -14.05 0.77 5.07
C PRO A 29 -13.72 -0.66 4.62
N ASP A 30 -12.68 -1.25 5.20
CA ASP A 30 -12.21 -2.61 4.89
C ASP A 30 -11.75 -2.86 3.44
N SER A 31 -11.75 -1.85 2.57
CA SER A 31 -11.15 -1.91 1.24
C SER A 31 -9.63 -2.13 1.30
N ILE A 32 -9.05 -2.63 0.21
CA ILE A 32 -7.60 -2.78 0.06
C ILE A 32 -6.92 -1.44 0.25
N VAL A 33 -7.45 -0.37 -0.38
CA VAL A 33 -6.92 0.98 -0.23
C VAL A 33 -7.03 1.51 1.20
N ALA A 34 -8.17 1.37 1.89
CA ALA A 34 -8.32 1.84 3.27
C ALA A 34 -7.38 1.12 4.23
N GLN A 35 -7.20 -0.19 4.05
CA GLN A 35 -6.25 -0.98 4.83
C GLN A 35 -4.79 -0.59 4.54
N ALA A 36 -4.44 -0.33 3.27
CA ALA A 36 -3.12 0.14 2.92
C ALA A 36 -2.80 1.49 3.58
N TYR A 37 -3.73 2.43 3.52
CA TYR A 37 -3.59 3.76 4.15
C TYR A 37 -3.74 3.76 5.66
N GLN A 38 -4.34 2.71 6.25
CA GLN A 38 -4.76 2.67 7.66
C GLN A 38 -5.68 3.85 8.04
N SER A 39 -6.49 4.29 7.07
CA SER A 39 -7.40 5.42 7.19
C SER A 39 -8.50 5.32 6.14
N THR A 40 -9.69 5.84 6.43
CA THR A 40 -10.77 6.02 5.45
C THR A 40 -10.84 7.43 4.88
N GLN A 41 -9.96 8.33 5.33
CA GLN A 41 -9.86 9.70 4.83
C GLN A 41 -8.42 9.99 4.43
N VAL A 42 -8.22 10.34 3.16
CA VAL A 42 -6.89 10.58 2.60
C VAL A 42 -6.91 11.84 1.74
N SER A 43 -5.73 12.35 1.39
CA SER A 43 -5.60 13.40 0.39
C SER A 43 -4.40 13.15 -0.49
N GLU A 44 -4.59 13.13 -1.81
CA GLU A 44 -3.53 12.86 -2.79
C GLU A 44 -3.39 13.98 -3.81
N ARG A 45 -2.26 13.98 -4.54
CA ARG A 45 -1.97 15.01 -5.55
C ARG A 45 -2.49 14.60 -6.92
N HIS A 46 -3.24 15.47 -7.57
CA HIS A 46 -3.82 15.25 -8.90
C HIS A 46 -3.13 16.12 -9.95
N ARG A 47 -3.14 15.62 -11.19
CA ARG A 47 -2.75 16.35 -12.40
C ARG A 47 -3.45 15.75 -13.63
N HIS A 48 -4.78 15.74 -13.62
CA HIS A 48 -5.60 15.21 -14.71
C HIS A 48 -6.81 16.11 -15.00
N ARG A 49 -7.46 15.86 -16.13
CA ARG A 49 -8.72 16.51 -16.56
C ARG A 49 -9.86 15.52 -16.77
N TYR A 50 -9.52 14.30 -17.16
CA TYR A 50 -10.52 13.27 -17.41
C TYR A 50 -10.90 12.60 -16.10
N GLU A 51 -12.19 12.33 -15.98
CA GLU A 51 -12.81 11.66 -14.83
C GLU A 51 -13.52 10.40 -15.31
N VAL A 52 -13.78 9.47 -14.38
CA VAL A 52 -14.66 8.34 -14.66
C VAL A 52 -16.06 8.86 -14.95
N ASN A 53 -16.62 8.49 -16.10
CA ASN A 53 -17.99 8.86 -16.44
C ASN A 53 -18.98 8.05 -15.57
N ASN A 54 -19.70 8.76 -14.70
CA ASN A 54 -20.63 8.17 -13.74
C ASN A 54 -21.76 7.37 -14.40
N ALA A 55 -22.17 7.71 -15.62
CA ALA A 55 -23.17 6.96 -16.37
C ALA A 55 -22.75 5.51 -16.66
N TYR A 56 -21.45 5.20 -16.59
CA TYR A 56 -20.92 3.85 -16.80
C TYR A 56 -20.55 3.12 -15.51
N ARG A 57 -20.70 3.73 -14.32
CA ARG A 57 -20.30 3.11 -13.04
C ARG A 57 -20.94 1.74 -12.86
N GLU A 58 -22.26 1.64 -13.01
CA GLU A 58 -22.95 0.36 -12.86
C GLU A 58 -22.48 -0.70 -13.88
N ARG A 59 -22.25 -0.29 -15.12
CA ARG A 59 -21.79 -1.21 -16.18
C ARG A 59 -20.38 -1.71 -15.89
N ILE A 60 -19.49 -0.86 -15.38
CA ILE A 60 -18.13 -1.21 -14.99
C ILE A 60 -18.16 -2.12 -13.75
N ALA A 61 -18.96 -1.78 -12.73
CA ALA A 61 -19.06 -2.55 -11.49
C ALA A 61 -19.49 -4.01 -11.71
N ARG A 62 -20.23 -4.30 -12.79
CA ARG A 62 -20.57 -5.68 -13.19
C ARG A 62 -19.37 -6.58 -13.47
N SER A 63 -18.18 -6.03 -13.71
CA SER A 63 -16.96 -6.85 -13.82
C SER A 63 -16.49 -7.41 -12.48
N GLY A 64 -16.97 -6.86 -11.37
CA GLY A 64 -16.44 -7.06 -10.01
C GLY A 64 -15.63 -5.87 -9.50
N LEU A 65 -15.28 -4.89 -10.36
CA LEU A 65 -14.51 -3.71 -9.95
C LEU A 65 -15.29 -2.86 -8.95
N ARG A 66 -14.65 -2.51 -7.83
CA ARG A 66 -15.20 -1.65 -6.78
C ARG A 66 -14.66 -0.24 -6.92
N PHE A 67 -15.53 0.75 -6.76
CA PHE A 67 -15.15 2.16 -6.65
C PHE A 67 -14.83 2.49 -5.18
N SER A 68 -13.72 1.93 -4.68
CA SER A 68 -13.37 1.91 -3.25
C SER A 68 -12.93 3.25 -2.67
N GLY A 69 -12.81 4.31 -3.47
CA GLY A 69 -12.60 5.66 -2.97
C GLY A 69 -13.16 6.72 -3.91
N THR A 70 -13.81 7.71 -3.32
CA THR A 70 -14.45 8.82 -4.05
C THR A 70 -14.12 10.16 -3.43
N SER A 71 -14.38 11.25 -4.14
CA SER A 71 -14.39 12.59 -3.55
C SER A 71 -15.41 12.66 -2.39
N PRO A 72 -15.29 13.62 -1.45
CA PRO A 72 -16.19 13.68 -0.29
C PRO A 72 -17.69 13.81 -0.62
N ASP A 73 -18.01 14.33 -1.81
CA ASP A 73 -19.36 14.43 -2.36
C ASP A 73 -19.82 13.16 -3.11
N GLY A 74 -18.96 12.15 -3.25
CA GLY A 74 -19.21 10.88 -3.94
C GLY A 74 -19.16 10.95 -5.48
N HIS A 75 -18.99 12.14 -6.06
CA HIS A 75 -19.15 12.37 -7.50
C HIS A 75 -17.95 11.96 -8.33
N LEU A 76 -16.73 12.11 -7.83
CA LEU A 76 -15.50 11.74 -8.54
C LEU A 76 -14.98 10.41 -8.00
N VAL A 77 -14.55 9.53 -8.91
CA VAL A 77 -13.90 8.27 -8.56
C VAL A 77 -12.42 8.55 -8.37
N GLU A 78 -11.90 8.28 -7.19
CA GLU A 78 -10.49 8.52 -6.84
C GLU A 78 -9.68 7.23 -6.78
N PHE A 79 -10.32 6.15 -6.33
CA PHE A 79 -9.72 4.83 -6.19
C PHE A 79 -10.67 3.75 -6.70
N VAL A 80 -10.08 2.75 -7.35
CA VAL A 80 -10.76 1.53 -7.76
C VAL A 80 -9.94 0.32 -7.36
N GLU A 81 -10.61 -0.80 -7.09
CA GLU A 81 -9.93 -2.05 -6.81
C GLU A 81 -10.80 -3.26 -7.18
N TYR A 82 -10.18 -4.43 -7.32
CA TYR A 82 -10.91 -5.68 -7.36
C TYR A 82 -10.95 -6.34 -5.97
N PRO A 83 -12.00 -7.15 -5.69
CA PRO A 83 -12.04 -8.01 -4.51
C PRO A 83 -10.82 -8.94 -4.44
N ARG A 84 -10.29 -9.17 -3.24
CA ARG A 84 -9.07 -9.98 -3.01
C ARG A 84 -9.21 -11.44 -3.48
N ASP A 85 -10.43 -11.97 -3.41
CA ASP A 85 -10.80 -13.31 -3.89
C ASP A 85 -10.77 -13.43 -5.42
N GLN A 86 -10.87 -12.31 -6.15
CA GLN A 86 -10.75 -12.28 -7.61
C GLN A 86 -9.32 -11.91 -8.05
N HIS A 87 -8.74 -10.87 -7.44
CA HIS A 87 -7.37 -10.44 -7.66
C HIS A 87 -6.74 -10.03 -6.32
N PRO A 88 -5.69 -10.72 -5.83
CA PRO A 88 -5.11 -10.46 -4.50
C PRO A 88 -4.71 -8.99 -4.28
N PHE A 89 -4.22 -8.35 -5.33
CA PHE A 89 -3.93 -6.91 -5.35
C PHE A 89 -4.10 -6.35 -6.77
N LEU A 90 -5.22 -5.68 -7.03
CA LEU A 90 -5.40 -4.82 -8.19
C LEU A 90 -6.06 -3.54 -7.70
N VAL A 91 -5.28 -2.46 -7.72
CA VAL A 91 -5.68 -1.13 -7.25
C VAL A 91 -5.32 -0.10 -8.31
N GLY A 92 -6.24 0.81 -8.59
CA GLY A 92 -6.04 1.99 -9.43
C GLY A 92 -6.37 3.27 -8.67
N THR A 93 -5.66 4.35 -9.01
CA THR A 93 -5.93 5.70 -8.47
C THR A 93 -5.84 6.74 -9.58
N GLN A 94 -6.67 7.78 -9.51
CA GLN A 94 -6.57 8.97 -10.37
C GLN A 94 -5.42 9.91 -9.96
N ALA A 95 -4.92 9.75 -8.74
CA ALA A 95 -3.91 10.63 -8.18
C ALA A 95 -2.48 10.16 -8.49
N HIS A 96 -1.52 10.92 -7.98
CA HIS A 96 -0.07 10.70 -8.10
C HIS A 96 0.57 10.44 -6.71
N PRO A 97 0.37 9.24 -6.12
CA PRO A 97 0.91 8.89 -4.80
C PRO A 97 2.44 8.95 -4.73
N GLU A 98 3.13 8.79 -5.86
CA GLU A 98 4.59 8.87 -5.98
C GLU A 98 5.13 10.23 -5.53
N LEU A 99 4.36 11.31 -5.75
CA LEU A 99 4.78 12.68 -5.39
C LEU A 99 4.83 12.90 -3.88
N LYS A 100 4.13 12.08 -3.11
CA LYS A 100 4.10 12.09 -1.64
C LYS A 100 5.02 11.06 -0.98
N SER A 101 5.56 10.12 -1.75
CA SER A 101 6.51 9.11 -1.26
C SER A 101 7.87 9.72 -0.92
N ARG A 102 8.54 9.22 0.12
CA ARG A 102 9.91 9.59 0.50
C ARG A 102 10.70 8.34 0.87
N PRO A 103 12.04 8.31 0.71
CA PRO A 103 12.85 7.15 1.09
C PRO A 103 12.67 6.72 2.56
N THR A 104 12.54 7.68 3.48
CA THR A 104 12.33 7.45 4.91
C THR A 104 10.86 7.31 5.31
N ARG A 105 9.94 7.54 4.37
CA ARG A 105 8.49 7.45 4.58
C ARG A 105 7.83 7.02 3.26
N PRO A 106 7.94 5.74 2.89
CA PRO A 106 7.38 5.24 1.65
C PRO A 106 5.86 5.40 1.66
N HIS A 107 5.31 5.68 0.49
CA HIS A 107 3.88 5.89 0.37
C HIS A 107 3.11 4.56 0.55
N PRO A 108 1.99 4.52 1.32
CA PRO A 108 1.35 3.27 1.72
C PRO A 108 0.91 2.36 0.57
N LEU A 109 0.38 2.93 -0.53
CA LEU A 109 0.02 2.14 -1.72
C LEU A 109 1.21 1.40 -2.35
N PHE A 110 2.39 2.00 -2.36
CA PHE A 110 3.58 1.34 -2.91
C PHE A 110 4.09 0.24 -1.97
N VAL A 111 4.02 0.47 -0.65
CA VAL A 111 4.33 -0.57 0.34
C VAL A 111 3.39 -1.77 0.16
N ALA A 112 2.09 -1.53 0.03
CA ALA A 112 1.10 -2.57 -0.18
C ALA A 112 1.30 -3.31 -1.53
N PHE A 113 1.58 -2.58 -2.60
CA PHE A 113 1.88 -3.16 -3.91
C PHE A 113 3.12 -4.06 -3.90
N VAL A 114 4.23 -3.57 -3.32
CA VAL A 114 5.48 -4.35 -3.22
C VAL A 114 5.28 -5.57 -2.33
N LYS A 115 4.54 -5.43 -1.22
CA LYS A 115 4.17 -6.57 -0.38
C LYS A 115 3.40 -7.63 -1.19
N ALA A 116 2.39 -7.23 -1.94
CA ALA A 116 1.63 -8.15 -2.79
C ALA A 116 2.52 -8.82 -3.86
N ALA A 117 3.51 -8.12 -4.41
CA ALA A 117 4.48 -8.69 -5.34
C ALA A 117 5.43 -9.71 -4.66
N ILE A 118 5.84 -9.45 -3.41
CA ILE A 118 6.62 -10.41 -2.62
C ILE A 118 5.78 -11.66 -2.33
N ASP A 119 4.52 -11.47 -1.91
CA ASP A 119 3.60 -12.58 -1.63
C ASP A 119 3.35 -13.41 -2.90
N TYR A 120 3.17 -12.76 -4.05
CA TYR A 120 3.06 -13.44 -5.35
C TYR A 120 4.31 -14.25 -5.69
N LYS A 121 5.50 -13.65 -5.57
CA LYS A 121 6.78 -14.36 -5.79
C LYS A 121 6.96 -15.54 -4.82
N GLY A 122 6.55 -15.38 -3.56
CA GLY A 122 6.60 -16.44 -2.55
C GLY A 122 5.69 -17.61 -2.89
N GLY A 123 4.51 -17.35 -3.45
CA GLY A 123 3.58 -18.38 -3.93
C GLY A 123 4.02 -19.12 -5.20
N GLU A 124 4.91 -18.54 -6.01
CA GLU A 124 5.52 -19.24 -7.16
C GLU A 124 6.60 -20.24 -6.74
N LEU A 125 7.18 -20.10 -5.55
CA LEU A 125 8.18 -21.03 -5.04
C LEU A 125 7.48 -22.30 -4.52
N LEU A 126 7.96 -23.47 -4.95
CA LEU A 126 7.54 -24.74 -4.35
C LEU A 126 7.93 -24.74 -2.86
N PRO A 127 7.06 -25.23 -1.95
CA PRO A 127 7.45 -25.44 -0.57
C PRO A 127 8.51 -26.54 -0.52
N VAL A 128 9.77 -26.14 -0.52
CA VAL A 128 10.89 -27.05 -0.22
C VAL A 128 11.17 -26.86 1.25
N ASP A 129 10.80 -27.85 2.05
CA ASP A 129 11.25 -27.95 3.43
C ASP A 129 12.77 -28.06 3.39
N ILE A 130 13.47 -27.00 3.78
CA ILE A 130 14.92 -27.06 4.00
C ILE A 130 15.06 -27.75 5.36
N PRO A 131 15.57 -29.00 5.42
CA PRO A 131 15.84 -29.61 6.70
C PRO A 131 16.81 -28.72 7.46
N GLU A 132 16.45 -28.38 8.71
CA GLU A 132 17.38 -27.75 9.65
C GLU A 132 18.67 -28.58 9.65
N MET A 133 19.73 -28.01 9.09
CA MET A 133 21.05 -28.58 9.29
C MET A 133 21.38 -28.39 10.76
N SER A 134 21.23 -29.46 11.54
CA SER A 134 21.65 -29.54 12.94
C SER A 134 23.01 -28.88 13.10
N GLU A 135 23.10 -27.93 14.04
CA GLU A 135 24.33 -27.21 14.35
C GLU A 135 25.53 -28.18 14.44
N PRO A 136 26.73 -27.80 13.95
CA PRO A 136 27.88 -28.67 14.05
C PRO A 136 28.15 -28.96 15.52
N ALA A 137 28.17 -30.25 15.86
CA ALA A 137 28.47 -30.75 17.19
C ALA A 137 29.70 -30.04 17.76
N SER A 138 29.51 -29.45 18.95
CA SER A 138 30.58 -28.94 19.79
C SER A 138 31.68 -30.00 19.91
N ASN A 139 32.82 -29.76 19.28
CA ASN A 139 34.02 -30.57 19.53
C ASN A 139 34.49 -30.26 20.94
N GLY A 140 34.04 -31.10 21.88
CA GLY A 140 34.51 -31.13 23.25
C GLY A 140 36.03 -31.27 23.28
N ASN A 141 36.71 -30.22 23.71
CA ASN A 141 38.12 -30.28 24.06
C ASN A 141 38.24 -30.36 25.58
N GLU A 142 38.11 -31.58 26.11
CA GLU A 142 38.62 -31.89 27.44
C GLU A 142 40.14 -32.06 27.37
N ARG A 143 40.88 -31.13 27.99
CA ARG A 143 42.07 -31.38 28.84
C ARG A 143 42.80 -30.07 29.16
N ARG A 144 42.67 -29.60 30.41
CA ARG A 144 43.73 -29.60 31.44
C ARG A 144 43.33 -28.74 32.63
N SER A 145 43.32 -29.37 33.79
CA SER A 145 43.33 -28.79 35.12
C SER A 145 44.56 -27.90 35.34
N GLU A 146 44.36 -26.71 35.92
CA GLU A 146 44.95 -26.24 37.18
C GLU A 146 45.02 -24.69 37.26
N HIS A 147 44.56 -24.16 38.40
CA HIS A 147 45.05 -22.95 39.08
C HIS A 147 44.72 -21.54 38.53
N ARG A 148 43.76 -20.85 39.17
CA ARG A 148 44.00 -19.78 40.18
C ARG A 148 42.74 -18.95 40.48
N ASP A 149 42.52 -18.72 41.77
CA ASP A 149 41.55 -17.79 42.36
C ASP A 149 41.74 -16.35 41.88
N GLY A 150 40.65 -15.58 41.75
CA GLY A 150 40.72 -14.12 41.54
C GLY A 150 39.42 -13.42 41.16
N VAL A 151 38.65 -13.00 42.18
CA VAL A 151 37.78 -11.80 42.28
C VAL A 151 37.22 -11.20 40.97
N ALA A 152 35.90 -11.33 40.76
CA ALA A 152 35.16 -10.52 39.78
C ALA A 152 34.51 -9.30 40.47
N GLN A 153 34.97 -8.10 40.11
CA GLN A 153 34.31 -6.82 40.43
C GLN A 153 33.09 -6.60 39.51
N PRO A 154 32.01 -5.95 39.97
CA PRO A 154 30.85 -5.66 39.12
C PRO A 154 31.11 -4.47 38.18
N LEU A 155 30.52 -4.55 36.98
CA LEU A 155 30.60 -3.56 35.89
C LEU A 155 29.92 -2.22 36.26
N PRO A 156 30.43 -1.06 35.81
CA PRO A 156 29.81 0.25 36.05
C PRO A 156 28.66 0.55 35.07
N GLU A 157 27.64 1.25 35.58
CA GLU A 157 26.43 1.70 34.86
C GLU A 157 26.69 2.81 33.81
N PRO A 158 25.83 2.93 32.77
CA PRO A 158 26.02 3.89 31.68
C PRO A 158 25.64 5.32 32.08
N ALA A 159 26.50 6.27 31.73
CA ALA A 159 26.33 7.70 31.98
C ALA A 159 25.17 8.32 31.19
N THR A 160 24.26 8.97 31.89
CA THR A 160 23.27 9.93 31.36
C THR A 160 23.96 11.15 30.76
N ARG A 161 23.60 11.53 29.53
CA ARG A 161 23.88 12.86 28.96
C ARG A 161 22.62 13.72 29.05
N GLY A 162 22.79 14.93 29.57
CA GLY A 162 21.78 15.99 29.59
C GLY A 162 21.64 16.72 28.25
#